data_AF-A0A954I266-F1
#
_entry.id   AF-A0A954I266-F1
#
_cell.length_a   1.000
_cell.length_b   1.000
_cell.length_c   1.000
_cell.angle_alpha   90.00
_cell.angle_beta   90.00
_cell.angle_gamma   90.00
#
_symmetry.space_group_name_H-M   'P 1'
#
loop_
_entity.id
_entity.type
_entity.pdbx_description
1 polymer ?
#
loop_
_entity_poly.entity_id
_entity_poly.type
_entity_poly.pdbx_seq_one_letter_code
_entity_poly.pdbx_strand_id
1 'polypeptide(L)'
;MSSNVLNHPLAAHHLAGLRSVKTSPPAFREHIRQLATLLAVEASKQLPTRQCTVTTPLCGTDGHELAVTVGIIPILRAGLGMVDPLLDLIPQAQVWHLGLY
;
A
#
# COMPACT_ATOMS: atom_id res chain seq x y z
N MET A 1 -4.21 1.02 -22.74
CA MET A 1 -3.93 0.76 -21.32
C MET A 1 -2.52 1.26 -21.01
N SER A 2 -2.38 2.23 -20.12
CA SER A 2 -1.07 2.65 -19.59
C SER A 2 -0.68 1.70 -18.45
N SER A 3 0.44 0.99 -18.59
CA SER A 3 1.00 0.16 -17.51
C SER A 3 2.11 0.93 -16.82
N ASN A 4 2.10 0.99 -15.48
CA ASN A 4 3.19 1.53 -14.68
C ASN A 4 3.94 0.34 -14.04
N VAL A 5 5.25 0.29 -14.24
CA VAL A 5 6.11 -0.74 -13.67
C VAL A 5 6.94 -0.11 -12.55
N LEU A 6 6.78 -0.65 -11.33
CA LEU A 6 7.59 -0.25 -10.18
C LEU A 6 9.05 -0.68 -10.37
N ASN A 7 9.88 0.24 -10.84
CA ASN A 7 11.32 0.04 -11.04
C ASN A 7 12.10 0.41 -9.76
N HIS A 8 12.06 -0.47 -8.76
CA HIS A 8 12.77 -0.29 -7.50
C HIS A 8 13.60 -1.53 -7.11
N PRO A 9 14.88 -1.41 -6.71
CA PRO A 9 15.73 -2.56 -6.37
C PRO A 9 15.15 -3.45 -5.26
N LEU A 10 14.55 -2.84 -4.23
CA LEU A 10 13.89 -3.62 -3.17
C LEU A 10 12.65 -4.37 -3.68
N ALA A 11 11.89 -3.80 -4.63
CA ALA A 11 10.76 -4.49 -5.21
C ALA A 11 11.24 -5.72 -5.99
N ALA A 12 12.32 -5.61 -6.75
CA ALA A 12 12.95 -6.74 -7.43
C ALA A 12 13.47 -7.81 -6.46
N HIS A 13 14.08 -7.40 -5.33
CA HIS A 13 14.51 -8.31 -4.27
C HIS A 13 13.35 -9.11 -3.67
N HIS A 14 12.26 -8.44 -3.25
CA HIS A 14 11.11 -9.15 -2.69
C HIS A 14 10.40 -10.02 -3.74
N LEU A 15 10.33 -9.54 -4.99
CA LEU A 15 9.76 -10.33 -6.09
C LEU A 15 10.56 -11.62 -6.35
N ALA A 16 11.89 -11.58 -6.26
CA ALA A 16 12.71 -12.79 -6.34
C ALA A 16 12.39 -13.78 -5.20
N GLY A 17 12.22 -13.27 -3.98
CA GLY A 17 11.76 -14.05 -2.83
C GLY A 17 10.40 -14.73 -3.04
N LEU A 18 9.43 -14.01 -3.61
CA LEU A 18 8.11 -14.57 -3.92
C LEU A 18 8.13 -15.63 -5.02
N ARG A 19 9.06 -15.54 -5.97
CA ARG A 19 9.19 -16.49 -7.09
C ARG A 19 9.95 -17.76 -6.75
N SER A 20 10.75 -17.73 -5.69
CA SER A 20 11.60 -18.86 -5.32
C SER A 20 10.79 -19.99 -4.66
N VAL A 21 10.91 -21.21 -5.21
CA VAL A 21 10.33 -22.44 -4.62
C VAL A 21 10.92 -22.80 -3.26
N LYS A 22 12.07 -22.22 -2.90
CA LYS A 22 12.75 -22.46 -1.61
C LYS A 22 12.22 -21.55 -0.49
N THR A 23 11.38 -20.57 -0.82
CA THR A 23 10.87 -19.61 0.16
C THR A 23 9.85 -20.28 1.07
N SER A 24 10.10 -20.23 2.37
CA SER A 24 9.19 -20.79 3.38
C SER A 24 7.91 -19.97 3.48
N PRO A 25 6.78 -20.55 3.94
CA PRO A 25 5.52 -19.80 4.06
C PRO A 25 5.60 -18.52 4.92
N PRO A 26 6.34 -18.49 6.06
CA PRO A 26 6.54 -17.25 6.80
C PRO A 26 7.32 -16.18 6.02
N ALA A 27 8.40 -16.57 5.35
CA ALA A 27 9.20 -15.66 4.53
C ALA A 27 8.41 -15.12 3.34
N PHE A 28 7.57 -15.95 2.72
CA PHE A 28 6.70 -15.55 1.63
C PHE A 28 5.72 -14.44 2.06
N ARG A 29 5.08 -14.59 3.23
CA ARG A 29 4.20 -13.55 3.79
C ARG A 29 4.95 -12.24 4.02
N GLU A 30 6.17 -12.31 4.51
CA GLU A 30 7.00 -11.12 4.72
C GLU A 30 7.38 -10.44 3.39
N HIS A 31 7.77 -11.21 2.37
CA HIS A 31 8.02 -10.65 1.04
C HIS A 31 6.77 -9.99 0.43
N ILE A 32 5.58 -10.59 0.60
CA ILE A 32 4.32 -9.98 0.14
C ILE A 32 4.10 -8.64 0.86
N ARG A 33 4.23 -8.64 2.19
CA ARG A 33 4.01 -7.44 3.01
C ARG A 33 4.90 -6.28 2.53
N GLN A 34 6.19 -6.52 2.38
CA GLN A 34 7.15 -5.51 1.94
C GLN A 34 6.87 -5.01 0.52
N LEU A 35 6.59 -5.95 -0.41
CA LEU A 35 6.28 -5.56 -1.79
C LEU A 35 4.97 -4.77 -1.88
N ALA A 36 3.95 -5.13 -1.11
CA ALA A 36 2.68 -4.42 -1.05
C ALA A 36 2.85 -2.98 -0.54
N THR A 37 3.66 -2.75 0.50
CA THR A 37 4.01 -1.41 0.99
C THR A 37 4.67 -0.57 -0.12
N LEU A 38 5.63 -1.13 -0.85
CA LEU A 38 6.30 -0.41 -1.94
C LEU A 38 5.33 -0.05 -3.08
N LEU A 39 4.44 -0.99 -3.45
CA LEU A 39 3.41 -0.74 -4.46
C LEU A 39 2.42 0.33 -4.02
N ALA A 40 2.02 0.35 -2.74
CA ALA A 40 1.10 1.34 -2.20
C ALA A 40 1.70 2.76 -2.23
N VAL A 41 2.97 2.90 -1.86
CA VAL A 41 3.68 4.19 -1.94
C VAL A 41 3.72 4.68 -3.40
N GLU A 42 4.03 3.81 -4.36
CA GLU A 42 4.03 4.17 -5.77
C GLU A 42 2.63 4.55 -6.28
N ALA A 43 1.61 3.75 -5.94
CA ALA A 43 0.24 3.95 -6.39
C ALA A 43 -0.43 5.20 -5.80
N SER A 44 0.01 5.63 -4.62
CA SER A 44 -0.55 6.78 -3.90
C SER A 44 0.03 8.14 -4.32
N LYS A 45 1.05 8.18 -5.20
CA LYS A 45 1.74 9.41 -5.62
C LYS A 45 0.84 10.52 -6.15
N GLN A 46 -0.30 10.16 -6.72
CA GLN A 46 -1.23 11.10 -7.37
C GLN A 46 -2.54 11.27 -6.57
N LEU A 47 -2.58 10.81 -5.31
CA LEU A 47 -3.77 11.03 -4.49
C LEU A 47 -3.98 12.54 -4.25
N PRO A 48 -5.22 13.03 -4.42
CA PRO A 48 -5.53 14.43 -4.20
C PRO A 48 -5.41 14.78 -2.72
N THR A 49 -4.81 15.94 -2.47
CA THR A 49 -4.70 16.53 -1.13
C THR A 49 -5.38 17.90 -1.11
N ARG A 50 -5.74 18.35 0.09
CA ARG A 50 -6.24 19.71 0.33
C ARG A 50 -5.39 20.39 1.39
N GLN A 51 -5.22 21.70 1.24
CA GLN A 51 -4.52 22.52 2.22
C GLN A 51 -5.34 22.61 3.50
N CYS A 52 -4.67 22.50 4.64
CA CYS A 52 -5.26 22.70 5.96
C CYS A 52 -4.29 23.49 6.83
N THR A 53 -4.81 24.18 7.85
CA THR A 53 -3.98 24.83 8.86
C THR A 53 -3.93 23.94 10.09
N VAL A 54 -2.73 23.62 10.57
CA VAL A 54 -2.52 22.80 11.77
C VAL A 54 -1.81 23.61 12.85
N THR A 55 -2.19 23.37 14.11
CA THR A 55 -1.53 23.99 15.26
C THR A 55 -0.43 23.08 15.76
N THR A 56 0.82 23.52 15.64
CA THR A 56 1.97 22.85 16.27
C THR A 56 2.13 23.36 17.72
N PRO A 57 2.95 22.71 18.56
CA PRO A 57 3.25 23.21 19.90
C PRO A 57 3.84 24.63 19.94
N LEU A 58 4.35 25.16 18.82
CA LEU A 58 4.97 26.48 18.74
C LEU A 58 4.10 27.51 18.02
N CYS A 59 3.44 27.15 16.92
CA CYS A 59 2.62 28.06 16.11
C CYS A 59 1.68 27.33 15.13
N GLY A 60 0.76 28.09 14.51
CA GLY A 60 -0.01 27.61 13.36
C GLY A 60 0.85 27.51 12.11
N THR A 61 0.67 26.45 11.33
CA THR A 61 1.39 26.21 10.07
C THR A 61 0.48 25.57 9.01
N ASP A 62 0.84 25.74 7.75
CA ASP A 62 0.14 25.13 6.63
C ASP A 62 0.57 23.66 6.46
N GLY A 63 -0.41 22.78 6.33
CA GLY A 63 -0.27 21.36 6.11
C GLY A 63 -1.14 20.89 4.95
N HIS A 64 -1.05 19.59 4.67
CA HIS A 64 -1.89 18.94 3.67
C HIS A 64 -2.51 17.68 4.27
N GLU A 65 -3.77 17.44 3.94
CA GLU A 65 -4.47 16.21 4.27
C GLU A 65 -5.05 15.58 3.01
N LEU A 66 -5.26 14.26 3.04
CA LEU A 66 -5.89 13.55 1.92
C LEU A 66 -7.31 14.08 1.72
N ALA A 67 -7.62 14.46 0.48
CA ALA A 67 -8.92 15.02 0.12
C ALA A 67 -9.98 13.95 -0.20
N VAL A 68 -9.59 12.66 -0.19
CA VAL A 68 -10.43 11.52 -0.59
C VAL A 68 -10.30 10.38 0.41
N THR A 69 -11.35 9.58 0.50
CA THR A 69 -11.33 8.30 1.22
C THR A 69 -10.85 7.19 0.28
N VAL A 70 -9.85 6.42 0.72
CA VAL A 70 -9.31 5.30 -0.04
C VAL A 70 -10.07 4.02 0.31
N GLY A 71 -10.42 3.24 -0.71
CA GLY A 71 -11.00 1.90 -0.56
C GLY A 71 -10.01 0.82 -0.99
N ILE A 72 -9.77 -0.18 -0.14
CA ILE A 72 -8.93 -1.34 -0.41
C ILE A 72 -9.84 -2.54 -0.65
N ILE A 73 -9.79 -3.10 -1.87
CA ILE A 73 -10.66 -4.21 -2.29
C ILE A 73 -9.82 -5.45 -2.59
N PRO A 74 -9.52 -6.30 -1.59
CA PRO A 74 -8.85 -7.57 -1.85
C PRO A 74 -9.76 -8.53 -2.64
N ILE A 75 -9.21 -9.10 -3.70
CA ILE A 75 -9.82 -10.26 -4.38
C ILE A 75 -9.45 -11.52 -3.60
N LEU A 76 -10.47 -12.23 -3.14
CA LEU A 76 -10.29 -13.42 -2.31
C LEU A 76 -9.74 -14.61 -3.11
N ARG A 77 -8.86 -15.43 -2.53
CA ARG A 77 -8.32 -15.36 -1.15
C ARG A 77 -6.95 -14.66 -1.07
N ALA A 78 -6.14 -14.76 -2.13
CA ALA A 78 -4.73 -14.37 -2.08
C ALA A 78 -4.52 -12.86 -1.82
N GLY A 79 -5.48 -12.02 -2.20
CA GLY A 79 -5.42 -10.58 -1.96
C GLY A 79 -5.38 -10.16 -0.49
N LEU A 80 -5.80 -11.03 0.44
CA LEU A 80 -5.79 -10.74 1.88
C LEU A 80 -4.38 -10.47 2.41
N GLY A 81 -3.34 -11.09 1.84
CA GLY A 81 -1.96 -10.89 2.28
C GLY A 81 -1.41 -9.49 2.05
N MET A 82 -2.14 -8.63 1.30
CA MET A 82 -1.74 -7.28 0.96
C MET A 82 -2.55 -6.21 1.69
N VAL A 83 -3.54 -6.56 2.51
CA VAL A 83 -4.44 -5.56 3.13
C VAL A 83 -3.75 -4.82 4.27
N ASP A 84 -3.22 -5.56 5.24
CA ASP A 84 -2.57 -4.98 6.43
C ASP A 84 -1.44 -3.98 6.10
N PRO A 85 -0.49 -4.27 5.18
CA PRO A 85 0.57 -3.33 4.82
C PRO A 85 0.05 -2.04 4.16
N LEU A 86 -1.12 -2.09 3.51
CA LEU A 86 -1.76 -0.90 2.94
C LEU A 86 -2.49 -0.10 4.02
N LEU A 87 -3.12 -0.76 4.98
CA LEU A 87 -3.74 -0.10 6.13
C LEU A 87 -2.71 0.56 7.04
N ASP A 88 -1.52 -0.02 7.19
CA ASP A 88 -0.41 0.62 7.91
C ASP A 88 -0.03 1.99 7.30
N LEU A 89 -0.17 2.14 5.97
CA LEU A 89 0.11 3.40 5.26
C LEU A 89 -1.08 4.37 5.25
N ILE A 90 -2.31 3.86 5.15
CA ILE A 90 -3.53 4.67 5.08
C ILE A 90 -4.56 4.09 6.08
N PRO A 91 -4.42 4.37 7.38
CA PRO A 91 -5.25 3.75 8.43
C PRO A 91 -6.75 4.04 8.30
N GLN A 92 -7.10 5.17 7.69
CA GLN A 92 -8.48 5.60 7.45
C GLN A 92 -9.12 4.96 6.20
N ALA A 93 -8.40 4.08 5.50
CA ALA A 93 -8.93 3.39 4.33
C ALA A 93 -10.02 2.39 4.72
N GLN A 94 -11.03 2.26 3.87
CA GLN A 94 -12.11 1.28 4.04
C GLN A 94 -11.73 -0.03 3.35
N VAL A 95 -12.10 -1.17 3.94
CA VAL A 95 -11.82 -2.50 3.35
C VAL A 95 -13.12 -3.16 2.92
N TRP A 96 -13.20 -3.55 1.65
CA TRP A 96 -14.33 -4.30 1.09
C TRP A 96 -13.85 -5.59 0.43
N HIS A 97 -14.47 -6.72 0.74
CA HIS A 97 -14.01 -8.02 0.24
C HIS A 97 -14.77 -8.43 -1.01
N LEU A 98 -14.05 -8.86 -2.06
CA LEU A 98 -14.65 -9.40 -3.29
C LEU A 98 -14.27 -10.87 -3.48
N GLY A 99 -15.27 -11.74 -3.51
CA GLY A 99 -15.13 -13.16 -3.85
C GLY A 99 -15.66 -13.45 -5.26
N LEU A 100 -14.99 -14.36 -5.97
CA LEU A 100 -15.40 -14.86 -7.28
C LEU A 100 -15.64 -16.37 -7.18
N TYR A 101 -16.62 -16.88 -7.94
CA TYR A 101 -17.00 -18.29 -8.01
C TYR A 101 -16.87 -18.82 -9.43
#